data_AF-A0A926UCC4-F1
#
_entry.id   AF-A0A926UCC4-F1
#
_cell.length_a   1.000
_cell.length_b   1.000
_cell.length_c   1.000
_cell.angle_alpha   90.00
_cell.angle_beta   90.00
_cell.angle_gamma   90.00
#
_symmetry.space_group_name_H-M   'P 1'
#
loop_
_entity.id
_entity.type
_entity.pdbx_description
1 polymer ?
#
loop_
_entity_poly.entity_id
_entity_poly.type
_entity_poly.pdbx_seq_one_letter_code
_entity_poly.pdbx_strand_id
1 'polypeptide(L)' 'MRTRSSRPLPPSALATGHRIEVLSASTEGFDRGEKLADYRQLDSLQEYVPISSEKQRVECFRRNAASD' A
#
# COMPACT_ATOMS: atom_id res chain seq x y z
N MET A 1 29.58 3.67 19.38
CA MET A 1 28.43 3.20 20.18
C MET A 1 27.31 4.22 20.03
N ARG A 2 26.27 3.95 19.21
CA ARG A 2 25.10 4.83 19.05
C ARG A 2 23.90 4.11 19.64
N THR A 3 23.38 4.61 20.76
CA THR A 3 22.14 4.10 21.36
C THR A 3 20.97 4.48 20.45
N ARG A 4 20.35 3.51 19.78
CA ARG A 4 19.06 3.74 19.09
C ARG A 4 18.05 4.11 20.16
N SER A 5 17.65 5.38 20.19
CA SER A 5 16.49 5.83 20.96
C SER A 5 15.25 5.14 20.39
N SER A 6 14.71 4.15 21.10
CA SER A 6 13.47 3.48 20.76
C SER A 6 12.30 4.35 21.24
N ARG A 7 12.03 5.44 20.53
CA ARG A 7 10.78 6.18 20.75
C ARG A 7 9.64 5.28 20.24
N PRO A 8 8.67 4.88 21.09
CA PRO A 8 7.54 4.09 20.63
C PRO A 8 6.78 4.89 19.57
N LEU A 9 6.44 4.24 18.47
CA LEU A 9 5.66 4.86 17.42
C LEU A 9 4.29 5.27 17.99
N PRO A 10 3.78 6.48 17.69
CA PRO A 10 2.49 6.92 18.18
C PRO A 10 1.39 5.99 17.67
N PRO A 11 0.26 5.85 18.38
CA PRO A 11 -0.86 4.98 17.97
C PRO A 11 -1.36 5.28 16.55
N SER A 12 -1.22 6.53 16.08
CA SER A 12 -1.55 6.97 14.72
C SER A 12 -0.66 6.36 13.64
N ALA A 13 0.55 5.91 13.97
CA ALA A 13 1.48 5.28 13.03
C ALA A 13 1.12 3.83 12.69
N LEU A 14 0.18 3.22 13.43
CA LEU A 14 -0.33 1.86 13.17
C LEU A 14 -1.57 1.86 12.25
N ALA A 15 -2.14 3.02 11.94
CA ALA A 15 -3.15 3.17 10.89
C ALA A 15 -2.45 3.18 9.52
N THR A 16 -1.89 2.05 9.11
CA THR A 16 -1.13 1.95 7.86
C THR A 16 -2.10 2.11 6.68
N GLY A 17 -2.28 3.35 6.22
CA GLY A 17 -3.00 3.70 4.99
C GLY A 17 -2.25 3.31 3.72
N HIS A 18 -1.11 2.63 3.86
CA HIS A 18 -0.31 2.14 2.75
C HIS A 18 -0.43 0.62 2.66
N ARG A 19 -0.61 0.11 1.46
CA ARG A 19 -0.65 -1.32 1.15
C ARG A 19 0.42 -1.59 0.11
N ILE A 20 1.50 -2.25 0.51
CA ILE A 20 2.61 -2.63 -0.36
C ILE A 20 2.58 -4.15 -0.48
N GLU A 21 2.46 -4.68 -1.68
CA GLU A 21 2.34 -6.11 -1.90
C GLU A 21 3.12 -6.59 -3.12
N VAL A 22 3.74 -7.75 -2.99
CA VAL A 22 4.38 -8.48 -4.09
C VAL A 22 3.34 -9.41 -4.69
N LEU A 23 3.08 -9.25 -5.97
CA LEU A 23 2.07 -10.03 -6.68
C LEU A 23 2.57 -11.44 -6.96
N SER A 24 1.65 -12.40 -6.88
CA SER A 24 1.87 -13.76 -7.35
C SER A 24 1.37 -13.91 -8.79
N ALA A 25 2.02 -14.77 -9.58
CA ALA A 25 1.59 -15.07 -10.95
C ALA A 25 0.12 -15.51 -11.04
N SER A 26 -0.31 -16.31 -10.06
CA SER A 26 -1.66 -16.88 -9.98
C SER A 26 -2.74 -15.86 -9.62
N THR A 27 -2.40 -14.76 -8.95
CA THR A 27 -3.39 -13.80 -8.41
C THR A 27 -3.23 -12.39 -8.95
N GLU A 28 -2.18 -12.08 -9.71
CA GLU A 28 -1.87 -10.73 -10.18
C GLU A 28 -3.07 -10.05 -10.89
N GLY A 29 -3.83 -10.79 -11.70
CA GLY A 29 -5.04 -10.25 -12.35
C GLY A 29 -6.13 -9.85 -11.35
N PHE A 30 -6.35 -10.66 -10.32
CA PHE A 30 -7.31 -10.40 -9.24
C PHE A 30 -6.84 -9.25 -8.34
N ASP A 31 -5.57 -9.26 -7.90
CA ASP A 31 -4.98 -8.24 -7.02
C ASP A 31 -5.01 -6.84 -7.65
N ARG A 32 -4.87 -6.76 -8.98
CA ARG A 32 -4.94 -5.49 -9.74
C ARG A 32 -6.35 -5.04 -10.07
N GLY A 33 -7.31 -5.96 -10.08
CA GLY A 33 -8.70 -5.69 -10.45
C GLY A 33 -9.58 -5.52 -9.21
N GLU A 34 -10.19 -6.63 -8.80
CA GLU A 34 -11.24 -6.68 -7.78
C GLU A 34 -10.72 -6.24 -6.40
N LYS A 35 -9.59 -6.78 -5.95
CA LYS A 35 -9.01 -6.42 -4.65
C LYS A 35 -8.65 -4.93 -4.55
N LEU A 36 -8.11 -4.36 -5.63
CA LEU A 36 -7.84 -2.92 -5.70
C LEU A 36 -9.15 -2.11 -5.66
N ALA A 37 -10.21 -2.55 -6.35
CA ALA A 37 -11.51 -1.90 -6.29
C ALA A 37 -12.07 -1.89 -4.86
N ASP A 38 -11.92 -2.98 -4.11
CA ASP A 38 -12.32 -3.07 -2.70
C ASP A 38 -11.47 -2.13 -1.82
N TYR A 39 -10.15 -2.14 -2.00
CA TYR A 39 -9.23 -1.29 -1.25
C TYR A 39 -9.51 0.21 -1.47
N ARG A 40 -9.88 0.62 -2.69
CA ARG A 40 -10.22 2.03 -2.97
C ARG A 40 -11.41 2.55 -2.15
N GLN A 41 -12.31 1.67 -1.71
CA GLN A 41 -13.45 2.02 -0.85
C GLN A 41 -13.04 2.29 0.60
N LEU A 42 -11.83 1.91 1.03
CA LEU A 42 -11.33 2.16 2.37
C LEU A 42 -10.86 3.61 2.50
N ASP A 43 -11.58 4.43 3.27
CA ASP A 43 -11.22 5.84 3.51
C ASP A 43 -9.80 6.03 4.08
N SER A 44 -9.34 5.05 4.87
CA SER A 44 -7.99 5.05 5.43
C SER A 44 -6.89 4.77 4.39
N LEU A 45 -7.21 4.19 3.22
CA LEU A 45 -6.22 3.89 2.20
C LEU A 45 -5.74 5.18 1.52
N GLN A 46 -4.46 5.47 1.69
CA GLN A 46 -3.74 6.58 1.08
C GLN A 46 -2.95 6.14 -0.14
N GLU A 47 -2.36 4.94 -0.10
CA GLU A 47 -1.51 4.44 -1.18
C GLU A 47 -1.57 2.93 -1.32
N TYR A 48 -1.62 2.44 -2.56
CA TYR A 48 -1.49 1.03 -2.91
C TYR A 48 -0.35 0.84 -3.91
N VAL A 49 0.59 -0.03 -3.56
CA VAL A 49 1.84 -0.26 -4.29
C VAL A 49 1.99 -1.75 -4.61
N PRO A 50 1.42 -2.22 -5.72
CA PRO A 50 1.63 -3.57 -6.20
C PRO A 50 2.98 -3.71 -6.92
N ILE A 51 3.69 -4.79 -6.63
CA ILE A 51 5.01 -5.10 -7.18
C ILE A 51 4.93 -6.43 -7.93
N SER A 52 5.04 -6.39 -9.26
CA SER A 52 5.19 -7.61 -10.07
C SER A 52 6.68 -7.91 -10.24
N SER A 53 7.16 -8.95 -9.58
CA SER A 53 8.54 -9.43 -9.72
C SER A 53 8.79 -10.05 -11.10
N GLU A 54 7.80 -10.75 -11.65
CA GLU A 54 7.89 -11.35 -12.99
C GLU A 54 8.05 -10.31 -14.10
N LYS A 55 7.27 -9.21 -14.02
CA LYS A 55 7.33 -8.11 -14.99
C LYS A 55 8.35 -7.04 -14.62
N GLN A 56 9.07 -7.21 -13.52
CA GLN A 56 10.00 -6.24 -12.94
C GLN A 56 9.39 -4.83 -12.86
N ARG A 57 8.18 -4.74 -12.31
CA ARG A 57 7.37 -3.52 -12.30
C ARG A 57 6.88 -3.17 -10.91
N VAL A 58 6.97 -1.89 -10.58
CA VAL A 58 6.36 -1.28 -9.41
C VAL A 58 5.38 -0.23 -9.89
N GLU A 59 4.14 -0.29 -9.41
CA GLU A 59 3.13 0.73 -9.65
C GLU A 59 2.73 1.39 -8.32
N CYS A 60 2.27 2.63 -8.38
CA CYS A 60 1.86 3.39 -7.20
C CYS A 60 0.53 4.09 -7.48
N PHE A 61 -0.50 3.68 -6.76
CA PHE A 61 -1.83 4.27 -6.80
C PHE A 61 -2.04 5.07 -5.52
N ARG A 62 -2.15 6.40 -5.66
CA ARG A 62 -2.40 7.31 -4.53
C ARG A 62 -3.83 7.78 -4.55
N ARG A 63 -4.44 7.93 -3.38
CA ARG A 63 -5.71 8.65 -3.24
C ARG A 63 -5.48 10.11 -3.61
N ASN A 64 -6.17 10.61 -4.63
CA ASN A 64 -6.15 12.03 -4.96
C ASN A 64 -6.88 12.80 -3.86
N ALA A 65 -6.34 13.94 -3.45
CA ALA A 65 -7.13 14.92 -2.71
C ALA A 65 -8.34 15.26 -3.58
N ALA A 66 -9.53 15.38 -2.98
CA ALA A 66 -10.69 15.86 -3.71
C ALA A 66 -10.31 17.21 -4.37
N SER A 67 -10.39 17.28 -5.69
CA SER A 67 -10.26 18.56 -6.38
C SER A 67 -11.50 19.39 -6.03
N ASP A 68 -11.29 20.53 -5.37
CA ASP A 68 -12.31 21.58 -5.21
C ASP A 68 -12.77 22.13 -6.57
#